data_AF-A0A6B8VML3-F1
#
_entry.id   AF-A0A6B8VML3-F1
#
_cell.length_a   1.000
_cell.length_b   1.000
_cell.length_c   1.000
_cell.angle_alpha   90.00
_cell.angle_beta   90.00
_cell.angle_gamma   90.00
#
_symmetry.space_group_name_H-M   'P 1'
#
loop_
_entity.id
_entity.type
_entity.pdbx_description
1 polymer ?
#
loop_
_entity_poly.entity_id
_entity_poly.type
_entity_poly.pdbx_seq_one_letter_code
_entity_poly.pdbx_strand_id
1 'polypeptide(L)'
;MFGRAVDVVSRNAVNPDFLPDEDKSTPQLDLLARVERELPVRLDQERTDMVVCHGDPCMPNFMVDPKTLQCTGLIDLGRLGTADRYADLALMIANAEENWAAPDEAERAFAVLFNVLGIEAPDRERLAFYLRLDPLTWG
;
A
#
# COMPACT_ATOMS: atom_id res chain seq x y z
N MET A 1 3.43 -10.73 -1.58
CA MET A 1 2.06 -10.22 -1.41
C MET A 1 1.03 -10.98 -2.28
N PHE A 2 1.23 -11.08 -3.61
CA PHE A 2 0.26 -11.72 -4.53
C PHE A 2 -0.17 -13.14 -4.15
N GLY A 3 0.74 -14.02 -3.72
CA GLY A 3 0.37 -15.39 -3.31
C GLY A 3 -0.63 -15.44 -2.13
N ARG A 4 -0.59 -14.45 -1.22
CA ARG A 4 -1.59 -14.31 -0.15
C ARG A 4 -2.94 -13.87 -0.71
N ALA A 5 -2.95 -12.98 -1.70
CA ALA A 5 -4.18 -12.59 -2.38
C ALA A 5 -4.85 -13.77 -3.08
N VAL A 6 -4.07 -14.62 -3.76
CA VAL A 6 -4.58 -15.86 -4.36
C VAL A 6 -5.24 -16.76 -3.30
N ASP A 7 -4.59 -16.97 -2.14
CA ASP A 7 -5.14 -17.78 -1.05
C ASP A 7 -6.49 -17.21 -0.52
N VAL A 8 -6.51 -15.93 -0.15
CA VAL A 8 -7.70 -15.26 0.39
C VAL A 8 -8.86 -15.29 -0.60
N VAL A 9 -8.61 -14.95 -1.87
CA VAL A 9 -9.63 -14.99 -2.93
C VAL A 9 -10.12 -16.42 -3.16
N SER A 10 -9.23 -17.43 -3.14
CA SER A 10 -9.61 -18.83 -3.34
C SER A 10 -10.53 -19.38 -2.24
N ARG A 11 -10.42 -18.84 -1.02
CA ARG A 11 -11.27 -19.16 0.12
C ARG A 11 -12.52 -18.27 0.22
N ASN A 12 -12.75 -17.39 -0.76
CA ASN A 12 -13.84 -16.42 -0.80
C ASN A 12 -13.86 -15.53 0.47
N ALA A 13 -12.68 -15.12 0.94
CA ALA A 13 -12.50 -14.51 2.26
C ALA A 13 -12.16 -13.01 2.24
N VAL A 14 -12.07 -12.38 1.05
CA VAL A 14 -11.81 -10.94 0.95
C VAL A 14 -12.82 -10.15 1.79
N ASN A 15 -12.33 -9.31 2.70
CA ASN A 15 -13.17 -8.39 3.46
C ASN A 15 -13.63 -7.21 2.58
N PRO A 16 -14.93 -7.06 2.28
CA PRO A 16 -15.43 -5.96 1.45
C PRO A 16 -15.22 -4.57 2.05
N ASP A 17 -15.03 -4.46 3.36
CA ASP A 17 -14.78 -3.18 4.03
C ASP A 17 -13.42 -2.58 3.66
N PHE A 18 -12.48 -3.39 3.18
CA PHE A 18 -11.17 -2.93 2.70
C PHE A 18 -11.17 -2.61 1.20
N LEU A 19 -12.25 -2.89 0.48
CA LEU A 19 -12.38 -2.54 -0.94
C LEU A 19 -12.88 -1.10 -1.09
N PRO A 20 -12.42 -0.38 -2.13
CA PRO A 20 -13.04 0.88 -2.50
C PRO A 20 -14.48 0.64 -2.96
N ASP A 21 -15.34 1.66 -2.81
CA ASP A 21 -16.79 1.51 -3.01
C ASP A 21 -17.15 0.97 -4.41
N GLU A 22 -16.40 1.35 -5.45
CA GLU A 22 -16.58 0.86 -6.82
C GLU A 22 -16.31 -0.65 -6.98
N ASP A 23 -15.46 -1.23 -6.13
CA ASP A 23 -15.05 -2.63 -6.23
C ASP A 23 -15.84 -3.56 -5.30
N LYS A 24 -16.60 -3.04 -4.34
CA LYS A 24 -17.42 -3.83 -3.40
C LYS A 24 -18.44 -4.77 -4.08
N SER A 25 -18.88 -4.42 -5.29
CA SER A 25 -19.81 -5.23 -6.08
C SER A 25 -19.13 -6.11 -7.16
N THR A 26 -17.82 -5.97 -7.32
CA THR A 26 -17.05 -6.75 -8.30
C THR A 26 -16.69 -8.12 -7.71
N PRO A 27 -16.86 -9.23 -8.46
CA PRO A 27 -16.40 -10.54 -8.02
C PRO A 27 -14.90 -10.54 -7.68
N GLN A 28 -14.53 -11.12 -6.53
CA GLN A 28 -13.13 -11.14 -6.06
C GLN A 28 -12.14 -11.84 -7.02
N LEU A 29 -12.63 -12.78 -7.85
CA LEU A 29 -11.84 -13.36 -8.94
C LEU A 29 -11.51 -12.35 -10.04
N ASP A 30 -12.44 -11.45 -10.37
CA ASP A 30 -12.22 -10.40 -11.37
C ASP A 30 -11.25 -9.34 -10.84
N LEU A 31 -11.32 -9.04 -9.54
CA LEU A 31 -10.35 -8.16 -8.86
C LEU A 31 -8.94 -8.76 -8.90
N LEU A 32 -8.81 -10.05 -8.57
CA LEU A 32 -7.53 -10.76 -8.64
C LEU A 32 -6.98 -10.76 -10.07
N ALA A 33 -7.83 -11.02 -11.08
CA ALA A 33 -7.44 -11.02 -12.49
C ALA A 33 -7.05 -9.62 -13.01
N ARG A 34 -7.54 -8.53 -12.41
CA ARG A 34 -7.06 -7.15 -12.70
C ARG A 34 -5.62 -6.98 -12.22
N VAL A 35 -5.33 -7.39 -10.99
CA VAL A 35 -3.99 -7.30 -10.40
C VAL A 35 -3.00 -8.23 -11.13
N GLU A 36 -3.41 -9.47 -11.45
CA GLU A 36 -2.57 -10.45 -12.13
C GLU A 36 -2.06 -9.97 -13.50
N ARG A 37 -2.86 -9.17 -14.22
CA ARG A 37 -2.45 -8.60 -15.52
C ARG A 37 -1.23 -7.68 -15.45
N GLU A 38 -1.05 -6.99 -14.34
CA GLU A 38 0.09 -6.10 -14.12
C GLU A 38 1.25 -6.83 -13.42
N LEU A 39 1.03 -8.00 -12.84
CA LEU A 39 2.01 -8.69 -12.01
C LEU A 39 3.38 -8.88 -12.69
N PRO A 40 3.50 -9.25 -13.98
CA PRO A 40 4.81 -9.44 -14.60
C PRO A 40 5.70 -8.18 -14.58
N VAL A 41 5.12 -6.99 -14.84
CA VAL A 41 5.90 -5.73 -14.80
C VAL A 41 6.28 -5.39 -13.37
N ARG A 42 5.39 -5.62 -12.39
CA ARG A 42 5.67 -5.33 -10.98
C ARG A 42 6.75 -6.23 -10.39
N LEU A 43 6.77 -7.52 -10.77
CA LEU A 43 7.82 -8.44 -10.35
C LEU A 43 9.20 -8.08 -10.92
N ASP A 44 9.25 -7.51 -12.14
CA ASP A 44 10.51 -7.00 -12.70
C ASP A 44 11.01 -5.77 -11.93
N GLN A 45 10.11 -4.82 -11.65
CA GLN A 45 10.41 -3.63 -10.85
C GLN A 45 10.84 -3.99 -9.41
N GLU A 46 10.14 -4.93 -8.76
CA GLU A 46 10.41 -5.40 -7.39
C GLU A 46 11.83 -5.97 -7.27
N ARG A 47 12.28 -6.78 -8.24
CA ARG A 47 13.60 -7.42 -8.22
C ARG A 47 14.78 -6.44 -8.08
N THR A 48 14.63 -5.22 -8.58
CA THR A 48 15.69 -4.20 -8.51
C THR A 48 15.49 -3.20 -7.37
N ASP A 49 14.37 -3.27 -6.65
CA ASP A 49 13.91 -2.21 -5.76
C ASP A 49 13.33 -2.74 -4.44
N MET A 50 13.83 -3.91 -4.03
CA MET A 50 13.44 -4.55 -2.78
C MET A 50 14.08 -3.85 -1.57
N VAL A 51 13.25 -3.58 -0.56
CA VAL A 51 13.64 -3.00 0.72
C VAL A 51 12.98 -3.78 1.85
N VAL A 52 13.34 -3.49 3.10
CA VAL A 52 12.58 -3.98 4.25
C VAL A 52 11.34 -3.11 4.41
N CYS A 53 10.17 -3.72 4.22
CA CYS A 53 8.86 -3.10 4.35
C CYS A 53 8.18 -3.53 5.65
N HIS A 54 7.44 -2.61 6.26
CA HIS A 54 6.53 -2.85 7.38
C HIS A 54 5.43 -3.84 7.01
N GLY A 55 4.88 -3.72 5.81
CA GLY A 55 3.81 -4.57 5.28
C GLY A 55 2.40 -4.17 5.71
N ASP A 56 2.27 -3.11 6.52
CA ASP A 56 1.01 -2.42 6.86
C ASP A 56 1.29 -1.01 7.45
N PRO A 57 1.93 -0.09 6.71
CA PRO A 57 2.30 1.23 7.23
C PRO A 57 1.13 2.22 7.20
N CYS A 58 0.00 1.88 7.81
CA CYS A 58 -1.09 2.81 8.07
C CYS A 58 -0.73 3.76 9.23
N MET A 59 -1.31 4.96 9.28
CA MET A 59 -1.01 6.01 10.28
C MET A 59 -1.08 5.53 11.74
N PRO A 60 -2.05 4.69 12.16
CA PRO A 60 -2.10 4.18 13.53
C PRO A 60 -0.89 3.33 13.94
N ASN A 61 -0.13 2.80 12.96
CA ASN A 61 1.00 1.91 13.20
C ASN A 61 2.33 2.67 13.44
N PHE A 62 2.33 4.01 13.36
CA PHE A 62 3.46 4.86 13.68
C PHE A 62 3.29 5.55 15.04
N MET A 63 4.24 5.34 15.94
CA MET A 63 4.33 6.11 17.18
C MET A 63 5.12 7.39 16.94
N VAL A 64 4.54 8.54 17.26
CA VAL A 64 5.15 9.86 17.10
C VAL A 64 5.24 10.58 18.43
N ASP A 65 6.41 11.09 18.78
CA ASP A 65 6.58 11.96 19.94
C ASP A 65 5.84 13.29 19.70
N PRO A 66 4.87 13.68 20.54
CA PRO A 66 4.07 14.88 20.32
C PRO A 66 4.86 16.19 20.48
N LYS A 67 6.07 16.16 21.05
CA LYS A 67 6.94 17.34 21.22
C LYS A 67 7.94 17.47 20.09
N THR A 68 8.60 16.38 19.71
CA THR A 68 9.68 16.40 18.70
C THR A 68 9.19 16.07 17.29
N LEU A 69 7.98 15.52 17.17
CA LEU A 69 7.39 15.00 15.94
C LEU A 69 8.22 13.91 15.27
N GLN A 70 9.16 13.31 16.00
CA GLN A 70 9.95 12.19 15.52
C GLN A 70 9.16 10.89 15.67
N CYS A 71 9.30 10.00 14.68
CA CYS A 71 8.85 8.63 14.82
C CYS A 71 9.70 7.94 15.90
N THR A 72 9.05 7.38 16.91
CA THR A 72 9.71 6.72 18.05
C THR A 72 9.52 5.21 18.06
N GLY A 73 8.64 4.68 17.20
CA GLY A 73 8.40 3.25 17.11
C GLY A 73 7.36 2.89 16.05
N LEU A 74 7.33 1.59 15.76
CA LEU A 74 6.40 0.96 14.82
C LEU A 74 5.70 -0.20 15.56
N ILE A 75 4.43 -0.45 15.25
CA ILE A 75 3.66 -1.59 15.76
C ILE A 75 3.04 -2.38 14.60
N ASP A 76 2.37 -3.50 14.89
CA ASP A 76 1.72 -4.35 13.89
C ASP A 76 2.64 -4.87 12.76
N LEU A 77 3.81 -5.35 13.17
CA LEU A 77 4.86 -5.85 12.27
C LEU A 77 4.63 -7.30 11.80
N GLY A 78 3.39 -7.80 11.84
CA GLY A 78 3.06 -9.19 11.45
C GLY A 78 3.35 -9.51 9.98
N ARG A 79 3.50 -8.46 9.15
CA ARG A 79 3.81 -8.54 7.71
C ARG A 79 5.21 -8.01 7.37
N LEU A 80 6.03 -7.66 8.36
CA LEU A 80 7.39 -7.15 8.18
C LEU A 80 8.22 -8.13 7.33
N GLY A 81 8.85 -7.62 6.27
CA GLY A 81 9.65 -8.45 5.39
C GLY A 81 10.21 -7.69 4.21
N THR A 82 11.01 -8.39 3.40
CA THR A 82 11.51 -7.80 2.16
C THR A 82 10.41 -7.77 1.10
N ALA A 83 10.18 -6.60 0.51
CA ALA A 83 9.22 -6.39 -0.57
C ALA A 83 9.63 -5.17 -1.40
N ASP A 84 8.93 -4.96 -2.49
CA ASP A 84 8.90 -3.69 -3.21
C ASP A 84 8.55 -2.51 -2.29
N ARG A 85 9.36 -1.44 -2.31
CA ARG A 85 9.11 -0.23 -1.50
C ARG A 85 7.71 0.38 -1.72
N TYR A 86 7.16 0.25 -2.93
CA TYR A 86 5.86 0.80 -3.27
C TYR A 86 4.71 0.07 -2.60
N ALA A 87 4.92 -1.15 -2.08
CA ALA A 87 3.92 -1.84 -1.27
C ALA A 87 3.59 -1.03 -0.01
N ASP A 88 4.62 -0.51 0.66
CA ASP A 88 4.45 0.32 1.85
C ASP A 88 4.03 1.75 1.50
N LEU A 89 4.66 2.37 0.49
CA LEU A 89 4.36 3.76 0.13
C LEU A 89 2.90 3.93 -0.31
N ALA A 90 2.34 2.95 -1.04
CA ALA A 90 0.94 2.96 -1.45
C ALA A 90 -0.01 3.09 -0.24
N LEU A 91 0.15 2.22 0.76
CA LEU A 91 -0.69 2.18 1.95
C LEU A 91 -0.50 3.43 2.83
N MET A 92 0.75 3.84 3.02
CA MET A 92 1.08 5.05 3.79
C MET A 92 0.43 6.29 3.19
N ILE A 93 0.51 6.46 1.87
CA ILE A 93 -0.08 7.63 1.18
C ILE A 93 -1.60 7.61 1.28
N ALA A 94 -2.24 6.49 0.91
CA ALA A 94 -3.69 6.40 0.94
C ALA A 94 -4.27 6.60 2.34
N ASN A 95 -3.65 6.03 3.38
CA ASN A 95 -4.14 6.23 4.75
C ASN A 95 -3.84 7.64 5.29
N ALA A 96 -2.74 8.26 4.88
CA ALA A 96 -2.47 9.66 5.23
C ALA A 96 -3.50 10.61 4.59
N GLU A 97 -3.95 10.31 3.36
CA GLU A 97 -4.92 11.14 2.63
C GLU A 97 -6.25 11.34 3.36
N GLU A 98 -6.67 10.38 4.19
CA GLU A 98 -7.87 10.50 5.03
C GLU A 98 -7.79 11.61 6.09
N ASN A 99 -6.57 12.09 6.40
CA ASN A 99 -6.33 13.08 7.45
C ASN A 99 -6.14 14.51 6.92
N TRP A 100 -5.99 14.69 5.60
CA TRP A 100 -5.79 16.01 5.01
C TRP A 100 -7.12 16.73 4.78
N ALA A 101 -7.17 18.02 5.09
CA ALA A 101 -8.39 18.80 4.98
C ALA A 101 -8.70 19.23 3.54
N ALA A 102 -7.67 19.33 2.70
CA ALA A 102 -7.79 19.81 1.34
C ALA A 102 -6.88 19.05 0.34
N PRO A 103 -7.29 18.89 -0.93
CA PRO A 103 -6.52 18.16 -1.94
C PRO A 103 -5.10 18.72 -2.19
N ASP A 104 -4.89 20.02 -2.00
CA ASP A 104 -3.58 20.65 -2.15
C ASP A 104 -2.61 20.30 -1.01
N GLU A 105 -3.12 19.89 0.16
CA GLU A 105 -2.31 19.36 1.26
C GLU A 105 -1.78 17.97 0.91
N ALA A 106 -2.63 17.10 0.34
CA ALA A 106 -2.25 15.76 -0.10
C ALA A 106 -1.16 15.81 -1.18
N GLU A 107 -1.30 16.66 -2.20
CA GLU A 107 -0.29 16.76 -3.26
C GLU A 107 1.03 17.36 -2.75
N ARG A 108 0.98 18.31 -1.80
CA ARG A 108 2.18 18.81 -1.12
C ARG A 108 2.85 17.73 -0.28
N ALA A 109 2.10 16.95 0.49
CA ALA A 109 2.62 15.85 1.29
C ALA A 109 3.26 14.78 0.41
N PHE A 110 2.62 14.43 -0.71
CA PHE A 110 3.16 13.54 -1.73
C PHE A 110 4.51 14.05 -2.24
N ALA A 111 4.60 15.31 -2.67
CA ALA A 111 5.83 15.90 -3.15
C ALA A 111 6.96 15.90 -2.09
N VAL A 112 6.63 16.23 -0.84
CA VAL A 112 7.59 16.22 0.28
C VAL A 112 8.12 14.80 0.53
N LEU A 113 7.24 13.79 0.58
CA LEU A 113 7.62 12.40 0.80
C LEU A 113 8.64 11.91 -0.23
N PHE A 114 8.33 12.04 -1.52
CA PHE A 114 9.20 11.52 -2.57
C PHE A 114 10.49 12.33 -2.72
N ASN A 115 10.49 13.63 -2.42
CA ASN A 115 11.71 14.43 -2.33
C ASN A 115 12.63 13.94 -1.20
N VAL A 116 12.08 13.74 0.01
CA VAL A 116 12.85 13.21 1.15
C VAL A 116 13.44 11.82 0.85
N LEU A 117 12.71 10.98 0.11
CA LEU A 117 13.16 9.65 -0.29
C LEU A 117 14.12 9.65 -1.49
N GLY A 118 14.37 10.80 -2.12
CA GLY A 118 15.24 10.91 -3.30
C GLY A 118 14.66 10.21 -4.54
N ILE A 119 13.34 10.10 -4.65
CA ILE A 119 12.65 9.49 -5.78
C ILE A 119 12.15 10.60 -6.70
N GLU A 120 12.88 10.85 -7.79
CA GLU A 120 12.59 11.97 -8.70
C GLU A 120 11.30 11.80 -9.50
N ALA A 121 10.96 10.55 -9.86
CA ALA A 121 9.78 10.22 -10.65
C ALA A 121 8.95 9.13 -9.95
N PRO A 122 7.99 9.52 -9.09
CA PRO A 122 7.11 8.58 -8.41
C PRO A 122 6.23 7.79 -9.39
N ASP A 123 6.27 6.46 -9.31
CA ASP A 123 5.47 5.58 -10.16
C ASP A 123 4.03 5.44 -9.62
N ARG A 124 3.13 6.30 -10.12
CA ARG A 124 1.71 6.32 -9.74
C ARG A 124 0.98 5.02 -10.10
N GLU A 125 1.37 4.34 -11.17
CA GLU A 125 0.74 3.07 -11.54
C GLU A 125 1.16 1.94 -10.60
N ARG A 126 2.42 1.95 -10.14
CA ARG A 126 2.93 1.01 -9.12
C ARG A 126 2.27 1.24 -7.77
N LEU A 127 2.08 2.49 -7.36
CA LEU A 127 1.28 2.82 -6.18
C LEU A 127 -0.15 2.26 -6.30
N ALA A 128 -0.81 2.53 -7.44
CA ALA A 128 -2.18 2.09 -7.66
C ALA A 128 -2.31 0.55 -7.72
N PHE A 129 -1.29 -0.14 -8.23
CA PHE A 129 -1.21 -1.60 -8.20
C PHE A 129 -1.23 -2.15 -6.77
N TYR A 130 -0.40 -1.62 -5.88
CA TYR A 130 -0.35 -2.08 -4.49
C TYR A 130 -1.62 -1.72 -3.71
N LEU A 131 -2.24 -0.58 -3.99
CA LEU A 131 -3.56 -0.24 -3.44
C LEU A 131 -4.67 -1.20 -3.87
N ARG A 132 -4.65 -1.69 -5.11
CA ARG A 132 -5.60 -2.73 -5.56
C ARG A 132 -5.28 -4.11 -4.99
N LEU A 133 -4.00 -4.41 -4.77
CA LEU A 133 -3.55 -5.71 -4.30
C LEU A 133 -3.83 -5.91 -2.80
N ASP A 134 -3.56 -4.91 -1.96
CA ASP A 134 -3.58 -5.08 -0.50
C ASP A 134 -4.93 -5.58 0.06
N PRO A 135 -6.10 -5.01 -0.32
CA PRO A 135 -7.40 -5.48 0.16
C PRO A 135 -7.64 -6.97 -0.10
N LEU A 136 -7.11 -7.49 -1.21
CA LEU A 136 -7.25 -8.90 -1.58
C LEU A 136 -6.42 -9.82 -0.67
N THR A 137 -5.54 -9.29 0.17
CA THR A 137 -4.67 -10.06 1.06
C THR A 137 -5.20 -10.23 2.49
N TRP A 138 -6.44 -9.82 2.76
CA TRP A 138 -7.06 -9.87 4.08
C TRP A 138 -8.29 -10.80 4.08
N GLY A 139 -8.19 -11.95 4.78
CA GLY A 139 -9.24 -12.97 4.94
C GLY A 139 -8.75 -14.36 5.34
#